data_AF-Q9HI84-F1
#
_entry.id   AF-Q9HI84-F1
#
_cell.length_a   1.000
_cell.length_b   1.000
_cell.length_c   1.000
_cell.angle_alpha   90.00
_cell.angle_beta   90.00
_cell.angle_gamma   90.00
#
_symmetry.space_group_name_H-M   'P 1'
#
loop_
_entity.id
_entity.type
_entity.pdbx_description
1 polymer ?
#
loop_
_entity_poly.entity_id
_entity_poly.type
_entity_poly.pdbx_seq_one_letter_code
_entity_poly.pdbx_strand_id
1 'polypeptide(L)'
;MVSCGGDGTLNEVVNGIVNTDLAIAVLPMGTGSDFGKTIGIRNISDFLKAIKSGRTREVDLVAAQFANQSRRYFINILEIGFGAEVMNYVNSHKYLGRGSFKFGAFYMLSKMHPFNLRLIMDGKEYEFPTIEAIFANGRYFGGGMLASPYSEIDDGLLDVHVLKPFSRIRSAMNFRTIYDGSYLNRRICA
;
A
#
# COMPACT_ATOMS: atom_id res chain seq x y z
N MET A 1 17.74 10.88 -11.12
CA MET A 1 17.08 9.88 -12.01
C MET A 1 15.61 10.25 -12.18
N VAL A 2 14.98 9.97 -13.32
CA VAL A 2 13.53 10.18 -13.50
C VAL A 2 12.86 8.82 -13.67
N SER A 3 11.84 8.53 -12.86
CA SER A 3 10.98 7.36 -12.98
C SER A 3 9.69 7.75 -13.69
N CYS A 4 9.52 7.29 -14.93
CA CYS A 4 8.33 7.51 -15.74
C CYS A 4 7.49 6.23 -15.78
N GLY A 5 6.39 6.17 -15.05
CA GLY A 5 5.59 4.95 -14.97
C GLY A 5 4.56 4.95 -13.84
N GLY A 6 4.09 3.76 -13.48
CA GLY A 6 3.23 3.56 -12.30
C GLY A 6 4.01 3.21 -11.05
N ASP A 7 3.30 2.86 -9.98
CA ASP A 7 3.89 2.49 -8.69
C ASP A 7 4.83 1.27 -8.79
N GLY A 8 4.52 0.31 -9.68
CA GLY A 8 5.41 -0.83 -9.94
C GLY A 8 6.75 -0.42 -10.55
N THR A 9 6.75 0.52 -11.51
CA THR A 9 7.99 1.07 -12.09
C THR A 9 8.82 1.77 -11.02
N LEU A 10 8.18 2.59 -10.19
CA LEU A 10 8.85 3.26 -9.09
C LEU A 10 9.45 2.24 -8.10
N ASN A 11 8.71 1.17 -7.78
CA ASN A 11 9.21 0.13 -6.88
C ASN A 11 10.46 -0.57 -7.42
N GLU A 12 10.50 -0.91 -8.71
CA GLU A 12 11.70 -1.48 -9.33
C GLU A 12 12.88 -0.51 -9.34
N VAL A 13 12.65 0.77 -9.66
CA VAL A 13 13.69 1.81 -9.59
C VAL A 13 14.28 1.91 -8.19
N VAL A 14 13.43 2.01 -7.17
CA VAL A 14 13.86 2.14 -5.76
C VAL A 14 14.69 0.92 -5.32
N ASN A 15 14.25 -0.29 -5.67
CA ASN A 15 15.01 -1.51 -5.36
C ASN A 15 16.37 -1.55 -6.08
N GLY A 16 16.48 -0.95 -7.26
CA GLY A 16 17.72 -0.88 -8.03
C GLY A 16 18.74 0.14 -7.52
N ILE A 17 18.30 1.18 -6.78
CA ILE A 17 19.16 2.31 -6.41
C ILE A 17 19.31 2.56 -4.90
N VAL A 18 18.77 1.70 -4.04
CA VAL A 18 18.71 1.86 -2.57
C VAL A 18 20.05 2.19 -1.88
N ASN A 19 21.18 1.82 -2.47
CA ASN A 19 22.52 2.09 -1.94
C ASN A 19 23.27 3.16 -2.75
N THR A 20 22.56 4.16 -3.25
CA THR A 20 23.13 5.25 -4.05
C THR A 20 22.60 6.59 -3.56
N ASP A 21 23.35 7.67 -3.81
CA ASP A 21 22.93 9.04 -3.48
C ASP A 21 22.04 9.67 -4.56
N LEU A 22 21.42 8.86 -5.42
CA LEU A 22 20.61 9.35 -6.53
C LEU A 22 19.21 9.75 -6.06
N ALA A 23 18.88 11.04 -6.24
CA ALA A 23 17.49 11.50 -6.10
C ALA A 23 16.61 10.96 -7.25
N ILE A 24 15.38 10.55 -6.91
CA ILE A 24 14.35 10.12 -7.87
C ILE A 24 13.32 11.22 -8.06
N ALA A 25 13.12 11.65 -9.30
CA ALA A 25 11.95 12.42 -9.68
C ALA A 25 10.88 11.49 -10.25
N VAL A 26 9.65 11.57 -9.73
CA VAL A 26 8.56 10.66 -10.09
C VAL A 26 7.60 11.35 -11.06
N LEU A 27 7.53 10.85 -12.30
CA LEU A 27 6.51 11.24 -13.27
C LEU A 27 5.42 10.15 -13.29
N PRO A 28 4.26 10.39 -12.65
CA PRO A 28 3.18 9.42 -12.59
C PRO A 28 2.51 9.25 -13.96
N MET A 29 2.61 8.06 -14.52
CA MET A 29 1.96 7.65 -15.78
C MET A 29 1.07 6.40 -15.60
N GLY A 30 0.99 5.86 -14.38
CA GLY A 30 0.17 4.71 -14.04
C GLY A 30 -1.26 5.08 -13.66
N THR A 31 -2.16 4.09 -13.67
CA THR A 31 -3.58 4.27 -13.30
C THR A 31 -3.79 4.57 -11.82
N GLY A 32 -2.94 4.04 -10.93
CA GLY A 32 -2.94 4.34 -9.49
C GLY A 32 -2.15 5.60 -9.18
N SER A 33 -0.84 5.55 -9.43
CA SER A 33 0.09 6.65 -9.17
C SER A 33 0.00 7.13 -7.72
N ASP A 34 -0.02 6.16 -6.81
CA ASP A 34 -0.32 6.33 -5.41
C ASP A 34 0.77 7.12 -4.69
N PHE A 35 2.05 6.84 -5.01
CA PHE A 35 3.14 7.65 -4.47
C PHE A 35 3.09 9.10 -4.99
N GLY A 36 2.75 9.30 -6.27
CA GLY A 36 2.56 10.62 -6.87
C GLY A 36 1.52 11.46 -6.12
N LYS A 37 0.40 10.85 -5.72
CA LYS A 37 -0.62 11.51 -4.88
C LYS A 37 -0.06 11.94 -3.53
N THR A 38 0.74 11.08 -2.88
CA THR A 38 1.38 11.37 -1.59
C THR A 38 2.31 12.59 -1.67
N ILE A 39 3.13 12.69 -2.73
CA ILE A 39 4.07 13.80 -2.91
C ILE A 39 3.46 15.02 -3.63
N GLY A 40 2.16 14.98 -3.93
CA GLY A 40 1.45 16.08 -4.58
C GLY A 40 1.74 16.27 -6.08
N ILE A 41 2.32 15.28 -6.75
CA ILE A 41 2.59 15.28 -8.20
C ILE A 41 1.52 14.44 -8.89
N ARG A 42 0.57 15.08 -9.58
CA ARG A 42 -0.57 14.38 -10.21
C ARG A 42 -0.52 14.37 -11.73
N ASN A 43 0.23 15.28 -12.32
CA ASN A 43 0.30 15.46 -13.77
C ASN A 43 1.66 16.05 -14.18
N ILE A 44 1.87 16.18 -15.49
CA ILE A 44 3.13 16.70 -16.05
C ILE A 44 3.41 18.16 -15.63
N SER A 45 2.38 18.98 -15.41
CA SER A 45 2.56 20.38 -14.97
C SER A 45 3.12 20.44 -13.55
N ASP A 46 2.59 19.62 -12.64
CA ASP A 46 3.11 19.49 -11.28
C ASP A 46 4.55 18.99 -11.29
N PHE A 47 4.85 17.99 -12.12
CA PHE A 47 6.19 17.43 -12.28
C PHE A 47 7.20 18.48 -12.76
N LEU A 48 6.87 19.23 -13.83
CA LEU A 48 7.75 20.26 -14.37
C LEU A 48 8.00 21.38 -13.36
N LYS A 49 6.99 21.77 -12.58
CA LYS A 49 7.14 22.74 -11.48
C LYS A 49 8.08 22.21 -10.40
N ALA A 50 7.92 20.94 -10.00
CA ALA A 50 8.77 20.31 -8.99
C ALA A 50 10.24 20.23 -9.46
N ILE A 51 10.48 19.75 -10.68
CA ILE A 51 11.81 19.70 -11.29
C ILE A 51 12.44 21.10 -11.33
N LYS A 52 11.71 22.10 -11.82
CA LYS A 52 12.20 23.49 -11.89
C LYS A 52 12.55 24.07 -10.52
N SER A 53 11.83 23.65 -9.48
CA SER A 53 12.11 24.12 -8.10
C SER A 53 13.40 23.54 -7.52
N GLY A 54 13.89 22.41 -8.04
CA GLY A 54 15.10 21.73 -7.55
C GLY A 54 15.01 21.21 -6.11
N ARG A 55 13.83 21.27 -5.47
CA ARG A 55 13.66 20.82 -4.09
C ARG A 55 13.63 19.31 -4.01
N THR A 56 14.39 18.76 -3.06
CA THR A 56 14.39 17.35 -2.70
C THR A 56 13.87 17.18 -1.27
N ARG A 57 13.43 15.97 -0.95
CA ARG A 57 12.97 15.56 0.37
C ARG A 57 13.47 14.13 0.59
N GLU A 58 13.97 13.84 1.78
CA GLU A 58 14.29 12.47 2.18
C GLU A 58 12.99 11.72 2.48
N VAL A 59 12.94 10.46 2.05
CA VAL A 59 11.76 9.61 2.18
C VAL A 59 12.20 8.29 2.75
N ASP A 60 11.51 7.86 3.80
CA ASP A 60 11.72 6.58 4.44
C ASP A 60 11.44 5.45 3.47
N LEU A 61 12.31 4.45 3.51
CA LEU A 61 12.21 3.26 2.70
C LEU A 61 12.17 2.04 3.58
N VAL A 62 11.13 1.23 3.41
CA VAL A 62 10.92 0.07 4.27
C VAL A 62 11.54 -1.16 3.65
N ALA A 63 12.37 -1.86 4.42
CA ALA A 63 12.97 -3.13 4.03
C ALA A 63 12.11 -4.30 4.51
N ALA A 64 11.66 -5.13 3.57
CA ALA A 64 11.03 -6.41 3.84
C ALA A 64 12.06 -7.53 3.65
N GLN A 65 12.37 -8.26 4.72
CA GLN A 65 13.22 -9.45 4.67
C GLN A 65 12.37 -10.71 4.82
N PHE A 66 12.54 -11.64 3.90
CA PHE A 66 11.79 -12.88 3.84
C PHE A 66 12.58 -14.05 4.44
N ALA A 67 11.88 -15.12 4.81
CA ALA A 67 12.50 -16.31 5.40
C ALA A 67 13.57 -16.98 4.52
N ASN A 68 13.46 -16.83 3.19
CA ASN A 68 14.48 -17.28 2.23
C ASN A 68 15.68 -16.32 2.12
N GLN A 69 15.84 -15.40 3.07
CA GLN A 69 16.87 -14.36 3.14
C GLN A 69 16.83 -13.32 2.01
N SER A 70 15.87 -13.40 1.08
CA SER A 70 15.67 -12.34 0.11
C SER A 70 15.21 -11.07 0.80
N ARG A 71 15.61 -9.92 0.24
CA ARG A 71 15.22 -8.60 0.70
C ARG A 71 14.56 -7.84 -0.44
N ARG A 72 13.47 -7.16 -0.15
CA ARG A 72 12.82 -6.19 -1.04
C ARG A 72 12.59 -4.90 -0.30
N TYR A 73 12.49 -3.81 -1.04
CA TYR A 73 12.13 -2.50 -0.49
C TYR A 73 10.78 -2.06 -1.03
N PHE A 74 10.00 -1.37 -0.20
CA PHE A 74 8.73 -0.77 -0.60
C PHE A 74 8.60 0.64 -0.05
N ILE A 75 7.95 1.51 -0.85
CA ILE A 75 7.81 2.95 -0.55
C ILE A 75 6.43 3.32 -0.02
N ASN A 76 5.40 2.54 -0.37
CA ASN A 76 4.02 2.80 0.05
C ASN A 76 3.57 1.78 1.09
N ILE A 77 3.10 0.61 0.66
CA ILE A 77 2.41 -0.33 1.52
C ILE A 77 2.86 -1.75 1.20
N LEU A 78 3.06 -2.54 2.25
CA LEU A 78 3.10 -4.00 2.20
C LEU A 78 1.82 -4.53 2.84
N GLU A 79 1.18 -5.47 2.15
CA GLU A 79 -0.11 -6.03 2.56
C GLU A 79 -0.04 -7.56 2.58
N ILE A 80 -0.62 -8.17 3.61
CA ILE A 80 -0.72 -9.62 3.78
C ILE A 80 -2.18 -9.98 4.04
N GLY A 81 -2.70 -10.96 3.31
CA GLY A 81 -4.05 -11.48 3.52
C GLY A 81 -5.04 -11.00 2.47
N PHE A 82 -6.26 -10.65 2.91
CA PHE A 82 -7.40 -10.42 2.03
C PHE A 82 -7.14 -9.43 0.89
N GLY A 83 -6.74 -8.19 1.18
CA GLY A 83 -6.51 -7.20 0.12
C GLY A 83 -5.38 -7.56 -0.84
N ALA A 84 -4.32 -8.24 -0.38
CA ALA A 84 -3.26 -8.75 -1.24
C ALA A 84 -3.79 -9.76 -2.27
N GLU A 85 -4.68 -10.67 -1.84
CA GLU A 85 -5.34 -11.63 -2.73
C GLU A 85 -6.30 -10.94 -3.71
N VAL A 86 -7.00 -9.89 -3.27
CA VAL A 86 -7.82 -9.04 -4.17
C VAL A 86 -6.95 -8.39 -5.24
N MET A 87 -5.80 -7.84 -4.86
CA MET A 87 -4.89 -7.20 -5.80
C MET A 87 -4.26 -8.20 -6.78
N ASN A 88 -3.94 -9.41 -6.33
CA ASN A 88 -3.51 -10.51 -7.21
C ASN A 88 -4.59 -10.86 -8.25
N TYR A 89 -5.86 -10.93 -7.82
CA TYR A 89 -6.98 -11.15 -8.73
C TYR A 89 -7.12 -9.99 -9.73
N VAL A 90 -7.10 -8.74 -9.27
CA VAL A 90 -7.22 -7.55 -10.14
C VAL A 90 -6.10 -7.49 -11.17
N ASN A 91 -4.86 -7.77 -10.74
CA ASN A 91 -3.69 -7.72 -11.62
C ASN A 91 -3.69 -8.84 -12.67
N SER A 92 -4.23 -10.02 -12.35
CA SER A 92 -4.41 -11.11 -13.31
C SER A 92 -5.63 -10.92 -14.22
N HIS A 93 -6.60 -10.09 -13.81
CA HIS A 93 -7.85 -9.85 -14.55
C HIS A 93 -7.99 -8.41 -15.04
N LYS A 94 -6.87 -7.77 -15.44
CA LYS A 94 -6.86 -6.38 -15.97
C LYS A 94 -7.83 -6.17 -17.13
N TYR A 95 -8.13 -7.22 -17.91
CA TYR A 95 -9.10 -7.20 -19.02
C TYR A 95 -10.54 -6.92 -18.58
N LEU A 96 -10.90 -7.16 -17.31
CA LEU A 96 -12.21 -6.80 -16.74
C LEU A 96 -12.34 -5.29 -16.43
N GLY A 97 -11.28 -4.51 -16.68
CA GLY A 97 -11.26 -3.06 -16.49
C GLY A 97 -11.65 -2.63 -15.08
N ARG A 98 -12.44 -1.57 -14.97
CA ARG A 98 -12.86 -0.98 -13.67
C ARG A 98 -13.73 -1.91 -12.81
N GLY A 99 -14.30 -2.98 -13.38
CA GLY A 99 -15.09 -3.97 -12.64
C GLY A 99 -14.24 -4.98 -11.87
N SER A 100 -13.01 -5.22 -12.30
CA SER A 100 -12.08 -6.22 -11.74
C SER A 100 -11.97 -6.14 -10.21
N PHE A 101 -11.88 -4.92 -9.66
CA PHE A 101 -11.75 -4.70 -8.22
C PHE A 101 -12.98 -5.16 -7.43
N LYS A 102 -14.18 -4.72 -7.83
CA LYS A 102 -15.41 -5.10 -7.12
C LYS A 102 -15.66 -6.61 -7.18
N PHE A 103 -15.47 -7.20 -8.35
CA PHE A 103 -15.62 -8.65 -8.52
C PHE A 103 -14.55 -9.43 -7.74
N GLY A 104 -13.28 -9.01 -7.84
CA GLY A 104 -12.18 -9.62 -7.11
C GLY A 104 -12.39 -9.56 -5.61
N ALA A 105 -12.79 -8.41 -5.09
CA ALA A 105 -13.07 -8.24 -3.67
C ALA A 105 -14.22 -9.13 -3.18
N PHE A 106 -15.35 -9.18 -3.92
CA PHE A 106 -16.46 -10.06 -3.55
C PHE A 106 -16.09 -11.54 -3.65
N TYR A 107 -15.37 -11.92 -4.70
CA TYR A 107 -14.91 -13.28 -4.92
C TYR A 107 -13.94 -13.73 -3.82
N MET A 108 -12.94 -12.92 -3.50
CA MET A 108 -12.00 -13.19 -2.42
C MET A 108 -12.68 -13.19 -1.06
N LEU A 109 -13.72 -12.38 -0.86
CA LEU A 109 -14.44 -12.37 0.42
C LEU A 109 -15.12 -13.71 0.68
N SER A 110 -15.57 -14.39 -0.37
CA SER A 110 -16.14 -15.75 -0.27
C SER A 110 -15.09 -16.82 0.03
N LYS A 111 -13.81 -16.57 -0.32
CA LYS A 111 -12.67 -17.48 -0.13
C LYS A 111 -11.77 -17.12 1.04
N MET A 112 -12.05 -16.03 1.73
CA MET A 112 -11.22 -15.54 2.82
C MET A 112 -11.27 -16.51 4.01
N HIS A 113 -10.08 -16.82 4.51
CA HIS A 113 -9.85 -17.61 5.72
C HIS A 113 -8.90 -16.84 6.65
N PRO A 114 -9.21 -16.74 7.96
CA PRO A 114 -8.27 -16.18 8.92
C PRO A 114 -6.96 -16.96 8.96
N PHE A 115 -5.87 -16.26 9.22
CA PHE A 115 -4.56 -16.82 9.52
C PHE A 115 -4.07 -16.28 10.87
N ASN A 116 -3.21 -17.03 11.55
CA ASN A 116 -2.58 -16.55 12.78
C ASN A 116 -1.37 -15.68 12.41
N LEU A 117 -1.37 -14.45 12.90
CA LEU A 117 -0.25 -13.52 12.77
C LEU A 117 0.47 -13.41 14.11
N ARG A 118 1.77 -13.69 14.09
CA ARG A 118 2.71 -13.35 15.15
C ARG A 118 3.40 -12.04 14.76
N LEU A 119 3.19 -10.99 15.55
CA LEU A 119 3.73 -9.65 15.33
C LEU A 119 4.63 -9.26 16.50
N ILE A 120 5.87 -8.89 16.22
CA ILE A 120 6.79 -8.32 17.21
C ILE A 120 7.04 -6.87 16.82
N MET A 121 6.66 -5.94 17.71
CA MET A 121 6.74 -4.50 17.47
C MET A 121 7.14 -3.81 18.76
N ASP A 122 8.16 -2.95 18.70
CA ASP A 122 8.69 -2.20 19.85
C ASP A 122 8.99 -3.06 21.08
N GLY A 123 9.54 -4.26 20.85
CA GLY A 123 9.87 -5.23 21.90
C GLY A 123 8.67 -5.96 22.51
N LYS A 124 7.45 -5.72 22.00
CA LYS A 124 6.23 -6.43 22.42
C LYS A 124 5.83 -7.46 21.38
N GLU A 125 5.33 -8.58 21.86
CA GLU A 125 4.85 -9.67 21.02
C GLU A 125 3.32 -9.76 21.09
N TYR A 126 2.69 -9.90 19.94
CA TYR A 126 1.26 -10.09 19.77
C TYR A 126 1.02 -11.33 18.90
N GLU A 127 0.06 -12.15 19.29
CA GLU A 127 -0.37 -13.30 18.49
C GLU A 127 -1.89 -13.34 18.46
N PHE A 128 -2.47 -13.33 17.26
CA PHE A 128 -3.92 -13.34 17.08
C PHE A 128 -4.31 -13.84 15.69
N PRO A 129 -5.54 -14.38 15.53
CA PRO A 129 -6.09 -14.59 14.21
C PRO A 129 -6.40 -13.24 13.55
N THR A 130 -6.11 -13.12 12.27
CA THR A 130 -6.39 -11.94 11.43
C THR A 130 -6.79 -12.39 10.03
N ILE A 131 -7.44 -11.51 9.27
CA ILE A 131 -7.70 -11.71 7.84
C ILE A 131 -6.82 -10.82 6.96
N GLU A 132 -6.24 -9.77 7.54
CA GLU A 132 -5.43 -8.80 6.82
C GLU A 132 -4.46 -8.09 7.78
N ALA A 133 -3.26 -7.81 7.29
CA ALA A 133 -2.30 -6.93 7.94
C ALA A 133 -1.67 -6.01 6.89
N ILE A 134 -1.67 -4.71 7.19
CA ILE A 134 -1.12 -3.65 6.34
C ILE A 134 0.04 -3.00 7.11
N PHE A 135 1.17 -2.85 6.43
CA PHE A 135 2.35 -2.13 6.91
C PHE A 135 2.56 -0.94 5.96
N ALA A 136 2.33 0.27 6.45
CA ALA A 136 2.18 1.47 5.64
C ALA A 136 3.22 2.54 5.97
N ASN A 137 3.99 2.92 4.96
CA ASN A 137 4.82 4.12 4.92
C ASN A 137 4.09 5.24 4.14
N GLY A 138 3.43 4.86 3.04
CA GLY A 138 2.60 5.74 2.24
C GLY A 138 1.11 5.60 2.56
N ARG A 139 0.33 6.61 2.16
CA ARG A 139 -1.10 6.70 2.48
C ARG A 139 -1.99 5.86 1.58
N TYR A 140 -1.58 5.71 0.32
CA TYR A 140 -2.39 5.17 -0.76
C TYR A 140 -1.87 3.81 -1.23
N PHE A 141 -2.79 2.94 -1.65
CA PHE A 141 -2.49 1.70 -2.36
C PHE A 141 -3.56 1.36 -3.40
N GLY A 142 -3.29 0.31 -4.19
CA GLY A 142 -4.32 -0.39 -4.96
C GLY A 142 -5.04 0.45 -6.02
N GLY A 143 -4.47 1.57 -6.48
CA GLY A 143 -5.13 2.44 -7.44
C GLY A 143 -5.78 3.69 -6.85
N GLY A 144 -5.38 4.08 -5.63
CA GLY A 144 -5.85 5.29 -4.97
C GLY A 144 -6.74 5.06 -3.76
N MET A 145 -6.81 3.82 -3.27
CA MET A 145 -7.44 3.52 -2.01
C MET A 145 -6.62 4.12 -0.89
N LEU A 146 -7.29 4.81 0.03
CA LEU A 146 -6.67 5.43 1.19
C LEU A 146 -6.61 4.40 2.32
N ALA A 147 -5.52 3.63 2.38
CA ALA A 147 -5.34 2.61 3.42
C ALA A 147 -4.96 3.23 4.75
N SER A 148 -4.04 4.20 4.73
CA SER A 148 -3.47 4.78 5.95
C SER A 148 -3.44 6.32 5.84
N PRO A 149 -4.55 7.00 6.15
CA PRO A 149 -4.68 8.45 6.01
C PRO A 149 -3.62 9.27 6.75
N TYR A 150 -3.10 8.72 7.86
CA TYR A 150 -2.22 9.41 8.77
C TYR A 150 -0.74 9.07 8.57
N SER A 151 -0.39 8.14 7.67
CA SER A 151 1.01 7.82 7.41
C SER A 151 1.77 9.00 6.84
N GLU A 152 2.98 9.19 7.35
CA GLU A 152 3.96 10.13 6.85
C GLU A 152 5.13 9.33 6.28
N ILE A 153 5.73 9.85 5.20
CA ILE A 153 6.74 9.11 4.42
C ILE A 153 8.16 9.43 4.88
N ASP A 154 8.32 10.16 5.98
CA ASP A 154 9.58 10.76 6.44
C ASP A 154 9.57 11.05 7.95
N ASP A 155 8.72 10.38 8.72
CA ASP A 155 8.66 10.51 10.18
C ASP A 155 9.47 9.44 10.92
N GLY A 156 10.10 8.52 10.18
CA GLY A 156 10.86 7.39 10.70
C GLY A 156 9.99 6.27 11.28
N LEU A 157 8.67 6.29 11.06
CA LEU A 157 7.72 5.32 11.60
C LEU A 157 7.11 4.45 10.50
N LEU A 158 6.54 3.32 10.91
CA LEU A 158 5.79 2.42 10.05
C LEU A 158 4.43 2.16 10.68
N ASP A 159 3.36 2.56 10.02
CA ASP A 159 2.01 2.30 10.51
C ASP A 159 1.62 0.85 10.27
N VAL A 160 1.06 0.21 11.30
CA VAL A 160 0.60 -1.19 11.24
C VAL A 160 -0.89 -1.25 11.50
N HIS A 161 -1.65 -1.69 10.49
CA HIS A 161 -3.09 -1.92 10.60
C HIS A 161 -3.39 -3.41 10.55
N VAL A 162 -4.16 -3.90 11.49
CA VAL A 162 -4.54 -5.31 11.60
C VAL A 162 -6.05 -5.42 11.59
N LEU A 163 -6.55 -6.31 10.75
CA LEU A 163 -7.98 -6.53 10.59
C LEU A 163 -8.41 -7.86 11.22
N LYS A 164 -9.03 -7.77 12.40
CA LYS A 164 -9.56 -8.95 13.08
C LYS A 164 -10.59 -9.69 12.24
N PRO A 165 -10.76 -11.02 12.41
CA PRO A 165 -11.81 -11.76 11.73
C PRO A 165 -13.20 -11.23 12.09
N PHE A 166 -14.05 -11.05 11.08
CA PHE A 166 -15.47 -10.75 11.26
C PHE A 166 -16.33 -11.60 10.34
N SER A 167 -17.63 -11.66 10.62
CA SER A 167 -18.57 -12.40 9.79
C SER A 167 -18.61 -11.83 8.37
N ARG A 168 -18.66 -12.72 7.37
CA ARG A 168 -18.68 -12.37 5.93
C ARG A 168 -19.80 -11.37 5.57
N ILE A 169 -20.92 -11.45 6.27
CA ILE A 169 -22.07 -10.54 6.12
C ILE A 169 -21.70 -9.13 6.58
N ARG A 170 -21.01 -9.00 7.72
CA ARG A 170 -20.51 -7.71 8.22
C ARG A 170 -19.44 -7.13 7.29
N SER A 171 -18.64 -7.97 6.63
CA SER A 171 -17.68 -7.56 5.60
C SER A 171 -18.34 -6.91 4.40
N ALA A 172 -19.36 -7.56 3.84
CA ALA A 172 -20.07 -7.06 2.68
C ALA A 172 -20.77 -5.72 2.96
N MET A 173 -21.32 -5.55 4.17
CA MET A 173 -21.98 -4.30 4.58
C MET A 173 -21.00 -3.12 4.78
N ASN A 174 -19.75 -3.39 5.17
CA ASN A 174 -18.73 -2.37 5.46
C ASN A 174 -17.73 -2.15 4.32
N PHE A 175 -17.99 -2.67 3.11
CA PHE A 175 -17.04 -2.59 1.98
C PHE A 175 -16.58 -1.16 1.66
N ARG A 176 -17.48 -0.18 1.78
CA ARG A 176 -17.18 1.23 1.52
C ARG A 176 -16.19 1.82 2.53
N THR A 177 -16.27 1.42 3.80
CA THR A 177 -15.40 1.97 4.85
C THR A 177 -13.97 1.45 4.75
N ILE A 178 -13.79 0.26 4.17
CA ILE A 178 -12.47 -0.31 3.87
C ILE A 178 -11.83 0.45 2.70
N TYR A 179 -12.62 0.81 1.68
CA TYR A 179 -12.13 1.50 0.49
C TYR A 179 -11.67 2.95 0.74
N ASP A 180 -12.32 3.68 1.65
CA ASP A 180 -12.04 5.09 1.92
C ASP A 180 -11.21 5.34 3.19
N GLY A 181 -10.74 4.29 3.87
CA GLY A 181 -9.94 4.39 5.09
C GLY A 181 -10.75 4.78 6.34
N SER A 182 -12.07 4.97 6.24
CA SER A 182 -12.91 5.37 7.38
C SER A 182 -13.09 4.26 8.43
N TYR A 183 -12.62 3.04 8.15
CA TYR A 183 -12.52 1.97 9.14
C TYR A 183 -11.65 2.37 10.35
N LEU A 184 -10.72 3.31 10.20
CA LEU A 184 -9.91 3.84 11.29
C LEU A 184 -10.69 4.79 12.24
N ASN A 185 -11.71 5.47 11.73
CA ASN A 185 -12.55 6.39 12.50
C ASN A 185 -13.67 5.68 13.26
N ARG A 186 -13.88 4.38 13.03
CA ARG A 186 -14.82 3.58 13.81
C ARG A 186 -14.01 2.55 14.60
N ARG A 187 -14.22 2.46 15.91
CA ARG A 187 -13.80 1.31 16.73
C ARG A 187 -14.58 0.04 16.32
N ILE A 188 -14.52 -0.37 15.05
CA ILE A 188 -15.19 -1.57 14.54
C ILE A 188 -14.42 -2.83 14.98
N CYS A 189 -13.14 -2.69 15.32
CA CYS A 189 -12.29 -3.80 15.71
C CYS A 189 -11.45 -3.41 16.94
N ALA A 190 -12.02 -3.61 18.13
CA ALA A 190 -11.25 -3.75 19.37
C ALA A 190 -10.90 -5.20 19.61
#